data_AF-A0A9N9Q710-F1
#
_entry.id   AF-A0A9N9Q710-F1
#
_cell.length_a   1.000
_cell.length_b   1.000
_cell.length_c   1.000
_cell.angle_alpha   90.00
_cell.angle_beta   90.00
_cell.angle_gamma   90.00
#
_symmetry.space_group_name_H-M   'P 1'
#
loop_
_entity.id
_entity.type
_entity.pdbx_description
1 polymer ?
#
loop_
_entity_poly.entity_id
_entity_poly.type
_entity_poly.pdbx_seq_one_letter_code
_entity_poly.pdbx_strand_id
1 'polypeptide(L)'
;MVEQTSRTRWARSDPTMVSRSINLFTCTFESKGKSCMKTFSRQCDLRRHHKNHTRPAQCQKCTKRFPSPKDLERHNNSVHDHAIKYFCTQDWCRDSAQLEGPDSQAWFDSGFSRKDHWQKHMKDDHNASRDFMRDLWKNGTLIARQVDGKWNPVFPKVFYRKLLLTRSDSEAPLG
;
A
#
# COMPACT_ATOMS: atom_id res chain seq x y z
N MET A 1 -33.05 -29.81 -9.35
CA MET A 1 -32.65 -29.07 -8.14
C MET A 1 -31.17 -28.76 -8.28
N VAL A 2 -30.77 -27.51 -8.07
CA VAL A 2 -29.50 -26.95 -8.57
C VAL A 2 -28.41 -27.12 -7.52
N GLU A 3 -27.44 -28.02 -7.75
CA GLU A 3 -26.23 -28.12 -6.93
C GLU A 3 -25.20 -27.09 -7.41
N GLN A 4 -25.07 -25.99 -6.67
CA GLN A 4 -24.03 -24.99 -6.91
C GLN A 4 -22.83 -25.29 -6.01
N THR A 5 -21.88 -26.07 -6.52
CA THR A 5 -20.60 -26.30 -5.85
C THR A 5 -19.68 -25.10 -6.05
N SER A 6 -19.50 -24.31 -4.99
CA SER A 6 -18.59 -23.15 -5.00
C SER A 6 -17.14 -23.61 -4.75
N ARG A 7 -16.40 -23.91 -5.82
CA ARG A 7 -14.96 -24.20 -5.76
C ARG A 7 -14.16 -22.94 -5.40
N THR A 8 -13.42 -22.96 -4.30
CA THR A 8 -12.40 -21.94 -3.97
C THR A 8 -10.99 -22.46 -4.29
N ARG A 9 -10.14 -21.57 -4.83
CA ARG A 9 -8.95 -21.87 -5.65
C ARG A 9 -7.67 -22.26 -4.88
N TRP A 10 -7.69 -22.45 -3.57
CA TRP A 10 -6.46 -22.62 -2.76
C TRP A 10 -6.47 -23.88 -1.89
N ALA A 11 -6.29 -25.05 -2.49
CA ALA A 11 -5.99 -26.26 -1.74
C ALA A 11 -4.89 -27.04 -2.48
N ARG A 12 -3.63 -26.84 -2.11
CA ARG A 12 -2.56 -27.81 -2.34
C ARG A 12 -2.10 -28.23 -0.96
N SER A 13 -2.59 -29.40 -0.54
CA SER A 13 -2.16 -30.31 0.54
C SER A 13 -3.40 -30.89 1.22
N ASP A 14 -3.52 -32.21 1.21
CA ASP A 14 -4.49 -32.98 1.99
C ASP A 14 -4.27 -32.70 3.49
N PRO A 15 -5.26 -32.16 4.23
CA PRO A 15 -5.10 -31.94 5.64
C PRO A 15 -5.27 -33.26 6.39
N THR A 16 -4.20 -33.71 7.05
CA THR A 16 -4.29 -34.68 8.13
C THR A 16 -5.35 -34.21 9.13
N MET A 17 -6.29 -35.10 9.47
CA MET A 17 -7.42 -34.80 10.35
C MET A 17 -6.95 -34.54 11.79
N VAL A 18 -6.47 -33.33 12.06
CA VAL A 18 -6.49 -32.76 13.40
C VAL A 18 -7.71 -31.86 13.44
N SER A 19 -8.80 -32.36 14.02
CA SER A 19 -10.00 -31.58 14.36
C SER A 19 -9.68 -30.63 15.51
N ARG A 20 -8.89 -29.58 15.22
CA ARG A 20 -8.85 -28.43 16.12
C ARG A 20 -10.20 -27.74 15.99
N SER A 21 -10.94 -27.64 17.09
CA SER A 21 -12.12 -26.77 17.18
C SER A 21 -11.67 -25.33 16.86
N ILE A 22 -11.90 -24.90 15.62
CA ILE A 22 -11.61 -23.52 15.22
C ILE A 22 -12.71 -22.67 15.83
N ASN A 23 -12.37 -21.91 16.87
CA ASN A 23 -13.26 -20.86 17.36
C ASN A 23 -13.45 -19.83 16.24
N LEU A 24 -14.65 -19.82 15.66
CA LEU A 24 -15.04 -18.86 14.63
C LEU A 24 -15.72 -17.66 15.29
N PHE A 25 -15.27 -16.46 14.90
CA PHE A 25 -15.80 -15.20 15.38
C PHE A 25 -16.66 -14.57 14.28
N THR A 26 -17.96 -14.46 14.54
CA THR A 26 -18.93 -13.93 13.57
C THR A 26 -19.24 -12.47 13.88
N CYS A 27 -19.19 -11.63 12.86
CA CYS A 27 -19.76 -10.29 12.93
C CYS A 27 -21.29 -10.40 13.00
N THR A 28 -21.91 -9.63 13.88
CA THR A 28 -23.38 -9.54 14.00
C THR A 28 -23.82 -8.08 13.90
N PHE A 29 -23.09 -7.27 13.15
CA PHE A 29 -23.36 -5.85 13.02
C PHE A 29 -24.59 -5.60 12.15
N GLU A 30 -25.46 -4.70 12.62
CA GLU A 30 -26.68 -4.30 11.92
C GLU A 30 -26.77 -2.78 11.82
N SER A 31 -27.12 -2.26 10.64
CA SER A 31 -27.37 -0.82 10.44
C SER A 31 -28.32 -0.59 9.28
N LYS A 32 -29.42 0.14 9.53
CA LYS A 32 -30.41 0.59 8.51
C LYS A 32 -30.74 -0.51 7.47
N GLY A 33 -31.14 -1.68 7.95
CA GLY A 33 -31.55 -2.81 7.09
C GLY A 33 -30.40 -3.63 6.48
N LYS A 34 -29.14 -3.36 6.84
CA LYS A 34 -27.98 -4.18 6.40
C LYS A 34 -27.39 -4.90 7.61
N SER A 35 -27.50 -6.23 7.61
CA SER A 35 -26.82 -7.12 8.55
C SER A 35 -25.51 -7.61 7.94
N CYS A 36 -24.49 -7.76 8.78
CA CYS A 36 -23.20 -8.34 8.41
C CYS A 36 -22.98 -9.62 9.20
N MET A 37 -22.78 -10.74 8.51
CA MET A 37 -22.57 -12.08 9.09
C MET A 37 -21.21 -12.69 8.71
N LYS A 38 -20.17 -11.86 8.56
CA LYS A 38 -18.83 -12.34 8.17
C LYS A 38 -18.16 -13.07 9.33
N THR A 39 -17.59 -14.24 9.04
CA THR A 39 -16.84 -15.08 9.97
C THR A 39 -15.34 -14.90 9.85
N PHE A 40 -14.64 -14.96 10.98
CA PHE A 40 -13.20 -14.83 11.08
C PHE A 40 -12.61 -15.91 11.98
N SER A 41 -11.43 -16.42 11.63
CA SER A 41 -10.71 -17.41 12.44
C SER A 41 -10.04 -16.81 13.69
N ARG A 42 -9.95 -15.48 13.80
CA ARG A 42 -9.32 -14.77 14.91
C ARG A 42 -10.16 -13.57 15.36
N GLN A 43 -10.27 -13.38 16.67
CA GLN A 43 -11.02 -12.26 17.24
C GLN A 43 -10.42 -10.89 16.86
N CYS A 44 -9.10 -10.80 16.71
CA CYS A 44 -8.44 -9.56 16.28
C CYS A 44 -8.85 -9.13 14.87
N ASP A 45 -9.15 -10.09 13.99
CA ASP A 45 -9.63 -9.83 12.63
C ASP A 45 -11.08 -9.33 12.67
N LEU A 46 -11.95 -9.93 13.50
CA LEU A 46 -13.32 -9.45 13.71
C LEU A 46 -13.32 -8.01 14.26
N ARG A 47 -12.51 -7.72 15.28
CA ARG A 47 -12.39 -6.37 15.86
C ARG A 47 -11.92 -5.36 14.82
N ARG A 48 -10.97 -5.73 13.96
CA ARG A 48 -10.52 -4.88 12.84
C ARG A 48 -11.65 -4.68 11.83
N HIS A 49 -12.41 -5.73 11.52
CA HIS A 49 -13.55 -5.67 10.61
C HIS A 49 -14.65 -4.73 11.10
N HIS A 50 -14.96 -4.71 12.40
CA HIS A 50 -15.96 -3.80 12.97
C HIS A 50 -15.70 -2.32 12.68
N LYS A 51 -14.44 -1.92 12.50
CA LYS A 51 -14.09 -0.55 12.11
C LYS A 51 -14.64 -0.15 10.74
N ASN A 52 -14.90 -1.12 9.86
CA ASN A 52 -15.50 -0.87 8.55
C ASN A 52 -16.98 -0.47 8.65
N HIS A 53 -17.63 -0.80 9.76
CA HIS A 53 -18.99 -0.40 10.06
C HIS A 53 -19.04 0.98 10.69
N THR A 54 -18.22 1.21 11.72
CA THR A 54 -18.24 2.47 12.49
C THR A 54 -17.58 3.63 11.75
N ARG A 55 -16.53 3.37 10.96
CA ARG A 55 -15.79 4.34 10.15
C ARG A 55 -15.53 5.67 10.91
N PRO A 56 -14.73 5.61 11.99
CA PRO A 56 -14.59 6.74 12.91
C PRO A 56 -13.90 7.97 12.28
N ALA A 57 -13.05 7.79 11.28
CA ALA A 57 -12.26 8.88 10.69
C ALA A 57 -12.99 9.54 9.52
N GLN A 58 -13.42 10.79 9.65
CA GLN A 58 -14.08 11.54 8.57
C GLN A 58 -13.10 12.46 7.84
N CYS A 59 -13.20 12.54 6.52
CA CYS A 59 -12.48 13.54 5.74
C CYS A 59 -13.06 14.94 5.99
N GLN A 60 -12.21 15.95 6.16
CA GLN A 60 -12.67 17.33 6.35
C GLN A 60 -13.00 18.02 5.02
N LYS A 61 -12.43 17.52 3.91
CA LYS A 61 -12.61 18.08 2.55
C LYS A 61 -13.80 17.45 1.81
N CYS A 62 -14.31 16.31 2.25
CA CYS A 62 -15.46 15.64 1.65
C CYS A 62 -16.23 14.80 2.67
N THR A 63 -17.40 14.28 2.30
CA THR A 63 -18.27 13.52 3.21
C THR A 63 -17.84 12.06 3.46
N LYS A 64 -16.69 11.62 2.91
CA LYS A 64 -16.22 10.24 3.03
C LYS A 64 -15.68 9.96 4.44
N ARG A 65 -16.04 8.79 4.98
CA ARG A 65 -15.57 8.27 6.27
C ARG A 65 -14.69 7.04 6.08
N PHE A 66 -13.79 6.74 6.99
CA PHE A 66 -12.80 5.67 6.86
C PHE A 66 -12.66 4.86 8.16
N PRO A 67 -12.30 3.56 8.06
CA PRO A 67 -12.14 2.67 9.22
C PRO A 67 -10.95 3.03 10.12
N SER A 68 -9.93 3.69 9.56
CA SER A 68 -8.72 4.06 10.30
C SER A 68 -8.16 5.40 9.85
N PRO A 69 -7.37 6.10 10.70
CA PRO A 69 -6.66 7.32 10.31
C PRO A 69 -5.71 7.11 9.13
N LYS A 70 -5.05 5.96 9.04
CA LYS A 70 -4.15 5.62 7.91
C LYS A 70 -4.90 5.53 6.58
N ASP A 71 -6.12 5.00 6.60
CA ASP A 71 -6.96 4.94 5.40
C ASP A 71 -7.44 6.34 4.98
N LEU A 72 -7.71 7.22 5.95
CA LEU A 72 -8.05 8.63 5.70
C LEU A 72 -6.85 9.40 5.14
N GLU A 73 -5.66 9.25 5.72
CA GLU A 73 -4.42 9.86 5.22
C GLU A 73 -4.15 9.44 3.77
N ARG A 74 -4.26 8.14 3.47
CA ARG A 74 -4.16 7.63 2.10
C ARG A 74 -5.19 8.28 1.17
N HIS A 75 -6.43 8.45 1.63
CA HIS A 75 -7.48 9.10 0.85
C HIS A 75 -7.18 10.57 0.57
N ASN A 76 -6.77 11.32 1.58
CA ASN A 76 -6.40 12.73 1.43
C ASN A 76 -5.28 12.87 0.41
N ASN A 77 -4.23 12.06 0.52
CA ASN A 77 -3.16 12.04 -0.46
C ASN A 77 -3.65 11.72 -1.88
N SER A 78 -4.52 10.73 -2.06
CA SER A 78 -4.89 10.27 -3.40
C SER A 78 -6.01 11.06 -4.09
N VAL A 79 -6.79 11.83 -3.34
CA VAL A 79 -7.99 12.53 -3.86
C VAL A 79 -7.89 14.04 -3.74
N HIS A 80 -7.21 14.54 -2.70
CA HIS A 80 -7.19 15.97 -2.41
C HIS A 80 -5.81 16.57 -2.60
N ASP A 81 -4.78 15.97 -2.01
CA ASP A 81 -3.47 16.60 -1.92
C ASP A 81 -2.56 16.24 -3.09
N HIS A 82 -2.65 15.00 -3.59
CA HIS A 82 -1.76 14.43 -4.61
C HIS A 82 -0.27 14.59 -4.26
N ALA A 83 0.06 14.73 -2.98
CA ALA A 83 1.38 15.13 -2.50
C ALA A 83 2.42 14.00 -2.51
N ILE A 84 1.99 12.75 -2.68
CA ILE A 84 2.87 11.58 -2.76
C ILE A 84 2.50 10.78 -4.00
N LYS A 85 3.53 10.48 -4.80
CA LYS A 85 3.44 9.66 -6.00
C LYS A 85 4.42 8.50 -5.97
N TYR A 86 4.07 7.45 -6.70
CA TYR A 86 4.82 6.21 -6.85
C TYR A 86 5.24 6.06 -8.31
N PHE A 87 6.52 5.93 -8.60
CA PHE A 87 7.03 5.93 -9.98
C PHE A 87 7.53 4.56 -10.40
N CYS A 88 7.43 4.29 -11.71
CA CYS A 88 8.08 3.14 -12.29
C CYS A 88 9.62 3.30 -12.29
N THR A 89 10.34 2.20 -12.12
CA THR A 89 11.81 2.15 -12.15
C THR A 89 12.38 1.78 -13.52
N GLN A 90 11.51 1.50 -14.49
CA GLN A 90 11.93 1.14 -15.84
C GLN A 90 12.04 2.44 -16.64
N ASP A 91 13.24 2.82 -17.05
CA ASP A 91 13.53 4.11 -17.69
C ASP A 91 12.76 4.33 -19.01
N TRP A 92 12.40 3.23 -19.68
CA TRP A 92 11.59 3.24 -20.90
C TRP A 92 10.08 3.30 -20.65
N CYS A 93 9.65 3.27 -19.40
CA CYS A 93 8.23 3.29 -19.03
C CYS A 93 7.72 4.73 -18.89
N ARG A 94 6.57 5.03 -19.48
CA ARG A 94 5.93 6.36 -19.38
C ARG A 94 5.64 6.76 -17.92
N ASP A 95 5.32 5.79 -17.08
CA ASP A 95 5.02 5.99 -15.66
C ASP A 95 6.27 6.07 -14.78
N SER A 96 7.47 6.00 -15.39
CA SER A 96 8.71 6.34 -14.70
C SER A 96 8.80 7.85 -14.48
N ALA A 97 9.55 8.24 -13.46
CA ALA A 97 10.01 9.62 -13.41
C ALA A 97 11.08 9.73 -14.49
N GLN A 98 10.75 10.22 -15.68
CA GLN A 98 11.77 10.68 -16.62
C GLN A 98 12.51 11.79 -15.86
N LEU A 99 13.71 11.47 -15.36
CA LEU A 99 14.45 12.24 -14.36
C LEU A 99 15.02 13.56 -14.95
N GLU A 100 14.21 14.34 -15.65
CA GLU A 100 14.59 15.65 -16.20
C GLU A 100 14.69 16.75 -15.13
N GLY A 101 15.10 16.40 -13.91
CA GLY A 101 15.21 17.30 -12.77
C GLY A 101 13.89 17.49 -11.99
N PRO A 102 13.95 18.01 -10.75
CA PRO A 102 12.81 18.09 -9.81
C PRO A 102 11.73 19.11 -10.18
N ASP A 103 12.02 20.02 -11.12
CA ASP A 103 11.11 21.07 -11.59
C ASP A 103 10.41 20.70 -12.92
N SER A 104 10.66 19.51 -13.47
CA SER A 104 10.05 19.10 -14.74
C SER A 104 8.56 18.78 -14.58
N GLN A 105 7.76 19.19 -15.57
CA GLN A 105 6.32 18.90 -15.62
C GLN A 105 6.04 17.38 -15.60
N ALA A 106 7.01 16.56 -16.01
CA ALA A 106 6.92 15.10 -16.02
C ALA A 106 6.57 14.51 -14.64
N TRP A 107 6.99 15.12 -13.53
CA TRP A 107 6.62 14.66 -12.18
C TRP A 107 5.11 14.80 -11.89
N PHE A 108 4.43 15.74 -12.54
CA PHE A 108 2.99 15.98 -12.38
C PHE A 108 2.14 15.07 -13.26
N ASP A 109 2.65 14.63 -14.40
CA ASP A 109 1.88 13.82 -15.36
C ASP A 109 2.18 12.32 -15.23
N SER A 110 3.33 11.95 -14.68
CA SER A 110 3.73 10.56 -14.47
C SER A 110 3.52 10.07 -13.04
N GLY A 111 3.56 8.75 -12.88
CA GLY A 111 3.49 8.06 -11.60
C GLY A 111 2.07 7.90 -11.06
N PHE A 112 1.95 7.04 -10.05
CA PHE A 112 0.69 6.63 -9.45
C PHE A 112 0.49 7.36 -8.13
N SER A 113 -0.73 7.81 -7.82
CA SER A 113 -1.03 8.37 -6.49
C SER A 113 -1.13 7.32 -5.38
N ARG A 114 -1.11 6.02 -5.75
CA ARG A 114 -1.29 4.89 -4.84
C ARG A 114 -0.29 3.76 -5.11
N LYS A 115 0.26 3.23 -4.02
CA LYS A 115 1.19 2.10 -4.05
C LYS A 115 0.62 0.87 -4.73
N ASP A 116 -0.63 0.51 -4.44
CA ASP A 116 -1.24 -0.72 -4.96
C ASP A 116 -1.51 -0.64 -6.48
N HIS A 117 -1.76 0.56 -7.01
CA HIS A 117 -1.86 0.77 -8.46
C HIS A 117 -0.48 0.59 -9.11
N TRP A 118 0.57 1.19 -8.53
CA TRP A 118 1.96 0.97 -8.96
C TRP A 118 2.37 -0.52 -8.91
N GLN A 119 2.01 -1.24 -7.84
CA GLN A 119 2.30 -2.68 -7.74
C GLN A 119 1.60 -3.51 -8.83
N LYS A 120 0.35 -3.15 -9.15
CA LYS A 120 -0.40 -3.80 -10.23
C LYS A 120 0.26 -3.51 -11.58
N HIS A 121 0.61 -2.26 -11.86
CA HIS A 121 1.36 -1.87 -13.05
C HIS A 121 2.67 -2.65 -13.19
N MET A 122 3.49 -2.67 -12.14
CA MET A 122 4.75 -3.43 -12.13
C MET A 122 4.54 -4.91 -12.47
N LYS A 123 3.49 -5.51 -11.92
CA LYS A 123 3.17 -6.90 -12.20
C LYS A 123 2.69 -7.12 -13.64
N ASP A 124 1.81 -6.25 -14.13
CA ASP A 124 1.09 -6.47 -15.38
C ASP A 124 1.91 -6.00 -16.60
N ASP A 125 2.64 -4.88 -16.48
CA ASP A 125 3.39 -4.25 -17.57
C ASP A 125 4.88 -4.61 -17.58
N HIS A 126 5.45 -4.98 -16.42
CA HIS A 126 6.87 -5.32 -16.29
C HIS A 126 7.11 -6.75 -15.80
N ASN A 127 6.04 -7.55 -15.70
CA ASN A 127 6.07 -8.91 -15.18
C ASN A 127 6.86 -9.03 -13.86
N ALA A 128 6.82 -7.98 -13.04
CA ALA A 128 7.63 -7.87 -11.85
C ALA A 128 7.19 -8.89 -10.80
N SER A 129 8.15 -9.63 -10.26
CA SER A 129 7.89 -10.55 -9.15
C SER A 129 7.47 -9.79 -7.89
N ARG A 130 6.63 -10.43 -7.06
CA ARG A 130 6.29 -9.94 -5.71
C ARG A 130 7.52 -9.75 -4.84
N ASP A 131 8.55 -10.57 -5.01
CA ASP A 131 9.79 -10.48 -4.25
C ASP A 131 10.64 -9.31 -4.71
N PHE A 132 10.76 -9.14 -6.02
CA PHE A 132 11.40 -7.99 -6.63
C PHE A 132 10.77 -6.66 -6.17
N MET A 133 9.44 -6.53 -6.25
CA MET A 133 8.73 -5.32 -5.77
C MET A 133 8.91 -5.08 -4.26
N ARG A 134 9.10 -6.15 -3.47
CA ARG A 134 9.35 -6.04 -2.03
C ARG A 134 10.77 -5.53 -1.75
N ASP A 135 11.74 -5.97 -2.54
CA ASP A 135 13.13 -5.53 -2.43
C ASP A 135 13.28 -4.08 -2.89
N LEU A 136 12.69 -3.72 -4.02
CA LEU A 136 12.60 -2.33 -4.48
C LEU A 136 12.01 -1.41 -3.42
N TRP A 137 10.95 -1.85 -2.71
CA TRP A 137 10.35 -1.07 -1.64
C TRP A 137 11.28 -0.86 -0.42
N LYS A 138 12.27 -1.73 -0.22
CA LYS A 138 13.24 -1.61 0.88
C LYS A 138 14.45 -0.78 0.48
N ASN A 139 14.90 -0.92 -0.77
CA ASN A 139 16.24 -0.50 -1.20
C ASN A 139 16.24 0.54 -2.33
N GLY A 140 15.12 0.76 -3.03
CA GLY A 140 15.05 1.61 -4.21
C GLY A 140 14.29 2.93 -4.02
N THR A 141 14.50 3.85 -4.97
CA THR A 141 13.77 5.12 -5.08
C THR A 141 12.54 4.93 -5.95
N LEU A 142 11.36 4.98 -5.33
CA LEU A 142 10.08 4.74 -6.01
C LEU A 142 9.03 5.79 -5.67
N ILE A 143 9.34 6.67 -4.72
CA ILE A 143 8.36 7.54 -4.07
C ILE A 143 8.90 8.94 -4.17
N ALA A 144 8.08 9.88 -4.61
CA ALA A 144 8.37 11.30 -4.41
C ALA A 144 7.29 11.92 -3.55
N ARG A 145 7.69 12.95 -2.80
CA ARG A 145 6.80 13.78 -2.01
C ARG A 145 6.98 15.23 -2.43
N GLN A 146 5.86 15.92 -2.59
CA GLN A 146 5.86 17.36 -2.82
C GLN A 146 6.04 18.10 -1.49
N VAL A 147 7.01 19.00 -1.44
CA VAL A 147 7.27 19.93 -0.31
C VAL A 147 7.49 21.30 -0.92
N ASP A 148 6.71 22.30 -0.51
CA ASP A 148 6.78 23.68 -1.01
C ASP A 148 6.75 23.78 -2.55
N GLY A 149 5.87 22.98 -3.18
CA GLY A 149 5.72 22.94 -4.64
C GLY A 149 6.72 22.04 -5.37
N LYS A 150 7.80 21.59 -4.71
CA LYS A 150 8.89 20.82 -5.34
C LYS A 150 8.81 19.32 -5.02
N TRP A 151 9.04 18.47 -6.03
CA TRP A 151 9.05 17.02 -5.87
C TRP A 151 10.41 16.53 -5.37
N ASN A 152 10.41 15.86 -4.22
CA ASN A 152 11.60 15.32 -3.58
C ASN A 152 11.51 13.79 -3.49
N PRO A 153 12.53 13.05 -3.95
CA PRO A 153 12.58 11.60 -3.75
C PRO A 153 12.57 11.23 -2.26
N VAL A 154 11.70 10.30 -1.88
CA VAL A 154 11.61 9.76 -0.52
C VAL A 154 12.25 8.37 -0.51
N PHE A 155 13.40 8.28 0.14
CA PHE A 155 14.05 6.99 0.38
C PHE A 155 13.35 6.25 1.53
N PRO A 156 12.97 4.97 1.37
CA PRO A 156 12.43 4.16 2.45
C PRO A 156 13.37 4.16 3.67
N LYS A 157 12.81 4.21 4.88
CA LYS A 157 13.55 4.40 6.16
C LYS A 157 14.72 3.45 6.41
N VAL A 158 14.82 2.32 5.69
CA VAL A 158 15.93 1.34 5.81
C VAL A 158 17.25 1.90 5.27
N PHE A 159 17.19 2.91 4.39
CA PHE A 159 18.36 3.53 3.76
C PHE A 159 19.18 4.39 4.73
N TYR A 160 18.55 4.99 5.74
CA TYR A 160 19.24 5.82 6.74
C TYR A 160 20.28 5.04 7.55
N ARG A 161 20.09 3.74 7.77
CA ARG A 161 21.07 2.92 8.51
C ARG A 161 22.28 2.53 7.67
N LYS A 162 22.17 2.53 6.34
CA LYS A 162 23.25 2.15 5.42
C LYS A 162 24.11 3.36 5.03
N LEU A 163 23.49 4.53 4.82
CA LEU A 163 24.22 5.79 4.56
C LEU A 163 25.06 6.29 5.75
N LEU A 164 24.63 6.02 6.99
CA LEU A 164 25.39 6.39 8.19
C LEU A 164 26.60 5.47 8.44
N LEU A 165 26.67 4.30 7.79
CA LEU A 165 27.81 3.38 7.88
C LEU A 165 28.84 3.57 6.77
N THR A 166 28.55 4.36 5.74
CA THR A 166 29.46 4.64 4.62
C THR A 166 30.01 6.07 4.63
N ARG A 167 29.76 6.84 5.70
CA ARG A 167 30.25 8.23 5.87
C ARG A 167 31.38 8.37 6.89
N SER A 168 31.96 7.26 7.32
CA SER A 168 32.97 7.24 8.39
C SER A 168 34.34 6.75 7.94
N ASP A 169 34.70 6.86 6.65
CA ASP A 169 36.08 6.72 6.19
C ASP A 169 36.31 7.66 4.99
N SER A 170 37.35 8.51 5.06
CA SER A 170 37.86 9.52 4.09
C SER A 170 37.16 10.91 4.08
N GLU A 171 37.77 12.08 4.32
CA GLU A 171 39.14 12.54 4.60
C GLU A 171 39.11 13.88 5.38
N ALA A 172 40.24 14.21 6.01
CA ALA A 172 40.53 15.36 6.87
C ALA A 172 40.65 16.72 6.11
N PRO A 173 40.68 17.88 6.80
CA PRO A 173 40.62 19.19 6.15
C PRO A 173 41.95 19.60 5.52
N LEU A 174 41.87 20.23 4.35
CA LEU A 174 42.98 20.87 3.64
C LEU A 174 43.52 22.05 4.46
N GLY A 175 44.83 22.06 4.68
CA GLY A 175 45.61 23.21 5.14
C GLY A 175 46.08 24.08 3.99
#